data_AF-A0A2E0FA16-F1
#
_entry.id   AF-A0A2E0FA16-F1
#
_cell.length_a   1.000
_cell.length_b   1.000
_cell.length_c   1.000
_cell.angle_alpha   90.00
_cell.angle_beta   90.00
_cell.angle_gamma   90.00
#
_symmetry.space_group_name_H-M   'P 1'
#
loop_
_entity.id
_entity.type
_entity.pdbx_description
1 polymer ?
#
loop_
_entity_poly.entity_id
_entity_poly.type
_entity_poly.pdbx_seq_one_letter_code
_entity_poly.pdbx_strand_id
1 'polypeptide(L)'
;MVMDVKFISHRGNLDGPNKKTENTVKQIDLVIKEGFECEIDVWFINEKLFLGHDNPENEITLKWLEMNSQLFWIHCKNFEALNFFKNLDISFNYFWHQNDDFTLTSKGYIWTYPEQKYDKNSVIVKLDNKPPRNLNLYGICTDFVVEMSKDL
;
A
#
# COMPACT_ATOMS: atom_id res chain seq x y z
N MET A 1 15.99 -7.89 19.27
CA MET A 1 15.69 -6.66 18.50
C MET A 1 14.19 -6.50 18.55
N VAL A 2 13.71 -5.36 19.05
CA VAL A 2 12.32 -4.96 18.82
C VAL A 2 12.20 -4.83 17.31
N MET A 3 11.28 -5.57 16.69
CA MET A 3 11.00 -5.39 15.28
C MET A 3 10.13 -4.15 15.18
N ASP A 4 10.63 -3.09 14.54
CA ASP A 4 9.82 -1.90 14.23
C ASP A 4 8.79 -2.28 13.16
N VAL A 5 7.55 -2.49 13.60
CA VAL A 5 6.42 -2.79 12.72
C VAL A 5 6.17 -1.59 11.81
N LYS A 6 6.04 -1.83 10.50
CA LYS A 6 5.64 -0.79 9.54
C LYS A 6 4.14 -0.53 9.60
N PHE A 7 3.75 0.74 9.69
CA PHE A 7 2.37 1.17 9.57
C PHE A 7 2.13 1.75 8.17
N ILE A 8 1.23 1.10 7.43
CA ILE A 8 0.93 1.38 6.04
C ILE A 8 -0.53 1.81 5.97
N SER A 9 -0.78 3.01 5.47
CA SER A 9 -2.12 3.51 5.22
C SER A 9 -2.69 2.84 3.98
N HIS A 10 -3.81 2.13 4.11
CA HIS A 10 -4.52 1.51 3.00
C HIS A 10 -5.18 2.60 2.15
N ARG A 11 -4.76 2.74 0.88
CA ARG A 11 -5.26 3.74 -0.08
C ARG A 11 -5.19 5.19 0.40
N GLY A 12 -4.36 5.49 1.39
CA GLY A 12 -4.27 6.80 2.02
C GLY A 12 -5.28 7.08 3.14
N ASN A 13 -6.02 6.09 3.63
CA ASN A 13 -6.95 6.24 4.76
C ASN A 13 -6.19 6.41 6.10
N LEU A 14 -6.52 7.46 6.85
CA LEU A 14 -5.90 7.76 8.16
C LEU A 14 -6.72 7.19 9.35
N ASP A 15 -8.03 7.45 9.32
CA ASP A 15 -8.98 7.19 10.41
C ASP A 15 -10.26 6.51 9.86
N GLY A 16 -10.08 5.51 9.01
CA GLY A 16 -11.14 4.74 8.36
C GLY A 16 -11.32 5.06 6.86
N PRO A 17 -12.07 4.21 6.14
CA PRO A 17 -12.18 4.30 4.69
C PRO A 17 -13.00 5.50 4.23
N ASN A 18 -12.51 6.22 3.22
CA ASN A 18 -13.22 7.34 2.63
C ASN A 18 -13.04 7.43 1.11
N LYS A 19 -14.07 6.96 0.39
CA LYS A 19 -14.13 6.96 -1.09
C LYS A 19 -13.94 8.33 -1.75
N LYS A 20 -14.10 9.44 -1.03
CA LYS A 20 -13.91 10.79 -1.59
C LYS A 20 -12.45 11.23 -1.55
N THR A 21 -11.62 10.59 -0.75
CA THR A 21 -10.24 11.01 -0.48
C THR A 21 -9.22 9.90 -0.71
N GLU A 22 -9.62 8.63 -0.62
CA GLU A 22 -8.74 7.50 -0.91
C GLU A 22 -8.14 7.62 -2.32
N ASN A 23 -6.90 7.16 -2.49
CA ASN A 23 -6.17 7.22 -3.76
C ASN A 23 -6.12 8.63 -4.40
N THR A 24 -6.12 9.69 -3.60
CA THR A 24 -5.86 11.05 -4.07
C THR A 24 -4.48 11.52 -3.64
N VAL A 25 -3.78 12.25 -4.51
CA VAL A 25 -2.45 12.83 -4.21
C VAL A 25 -2.45 13.60 -2.90
N LYS A 26 -3.47 14.46 -2.69
CA LYS A 26 -3.59 15.27 -1.47
C LYS A 26 -3.64 14.42 -0.20
N GLN A 27 -4.40 13.33 -0.23
CA GLN A 27 -4.57 12.46 0.94
C GLN A 27 -3.29 11.66 1.19
N ILE A 28 -2.66 11.15 0.13
CA ILE A 28 -1.42 10.39 0.22
C ILE A 28 -0.26 11.26 0.73
N ASP A 29 -0.16 12.51 0.26
CA ASP A 29 0.84 13.46 0.76
C ASP A 29 0.65 13.76 2.25
N LEU A 30 -0.60 13.78 2.75
CA LEU A 30 -0.89 13.92 4.17
C LEU A 30 -0.40 12.71 4.97
N VAL A 31 -0.68 11.49 4.49
CA VAL A 31 -0.21 10.25 5.11
C VAL A 31 1.32 10.22 5.26
N ILE A 32 2.03 10.58 4.18
CA ILE A 32 3.49 10.65 4.19
C ILE A 32 3.98 11.70 5.19
N LYS A 33 3.32 12.86 5.26
CA LYS A 33 3.67 13.93 6.20
C LYS A 33 3.48 13.51 7.67
N GLU A 34 2.48 12.68 7.95
CA GLU A 34 2.24 12.10 9.28
C GLU A 34 3.26 10.99 9.64
N GLY A 35 4.13 10.60 8.69
CA GLY A 35 5.23 9.65 8.92
C GLY A 35 4.87 8.19 8.61
N PHE A 36 3.74 7.94 7.94
CA PHE A 36 3.31 6.61 7.54
C PHE A 36 3.76 6.25 6.13
N GLU A 37 3.88 4.95 5.86
CA GLU A 37 3.95 4.42 4.49
C GLU A 37 2.51 4.34 3.91
N CYS A 38 2.38 4.22 2.59
CA CYS A 38 1.07 4.21 1.94
C CYS A 38 0.97 3.10 0.91
N GLU A 39 -0.09 2.31 0.99
CA GLU A 39 -0.55 1.48 -0.11
C GLU A 39 -1.38 2.34 -1.06
N ILE A 40 -1.14 2.19 -2.36
CA ILE A 40 -1.78 2.96 -3.42
C ILE A 40 -2.16 2.06 -4.59
N ASP A 41 -3.37 2.26 -5.11
CA ASP A 41 -3.87 1.57 -6.28
C ASP A 41 -3.43 2.31 -7.55
N VAL A 42 -2.62 1.68 -8.40
CA VAL A 42 -2.07 2.31 -9.62
C VAL A 42 -2.49 1.57 -10.89
N TRP A 43 -2.98 2.34 -11.85
CA TRP A 43 -3.25 1.93 -13.22
C TRP A 43 -2.22 2.52 -14.18
N PHE A 44 -1.94 1.81 -15.26
CA PHE A 44 -1.21 2.35 -16.41
C PHE A 44 -2.04 2.18 -17.67
N ILE A 45 -2.46 3.28 -18.29
CA ILE A 45 -3.38 3.28 -19.43
C ILE A 45 -2.93 4.36 -20.41
N ASN A 46 -2.77 3.99 -21.70
CA ASN A 46 -2.36 4.92 -22.76
C ASN A 46 -1.13 5.77 -22.36
N GLU A 47 -0.08 5.09 -21.86
CA GLU A 47 1.19 5.69 -21.44
C GLU A 47 1.09 6.66 -20.24
N LYS A 48 -0.01 6.63 -19.51
CA LYS A 48 -0.26 7.49 -18.34
C LYS A 48 -0.52 6.68 -17.09
N LEU A 49 -0.12 7.23 -15.94
CA LEU A 49 -0.33 6.64 -14.62
C LEU A 49 -1.54 7.29 -13.95
N PHE A 50 -2.36 6.48 -13.31
CA PHE A 50 -3.53 6.94 -12.57
C PHE A 50 -3.62 6.26 -11.22
N LEU A 51 -4.05 6.99 -10.20
CA LEU A 51 -4.51 6.43 -8.93
C LEU A 51 -6.00 6.10 -8.99
N GLY A 52 -6.43 5.07 -8.26
CA GLY A 52 -7.84 4.78 -7.99
C GLY A 52 -8.13 3.29 -7.80
N HIS A 53 -9.11 2.96 -6.96
CA HIS A 53 -9.37 1.56 -6.59
C HIS A 53 -10.17 0.80 -7.66
N ASP A 54 -11.37 1.29 -7.98
CA ASP A 54 -12.28 0.63 -8.92
C ASP A 54 -12.02 1.09 -10.36
N ASN A 55 -11.51 2.32 -10.54
CA ASN A 55 -11.28 2.97 -11.83
C ASN A 55 -10.00 3.81 -11.80
N PRO A 56 -9.40 4.12 -12.97
CA PRO A 56 -8.32 5.10 -13.11
C PRO A 56 -8.87 6.53 -12.98
N GLU A 57 -8.71 7.17 -11.82
CA GLU A 57 -9.39 8.44 -11.50
C GLU A 57 -8.45 9.65 -11.52
N ASN A 58 -7.31 9.56 -10.82
CA ASN A 58 -6.43 10.71 -10.61
C ASN A 58 -5.11 10.50 -11.37
N GLU A 59 -4.91 11.22 -12.48
CA GLU A 59 -3.65 11.16 -13.25
C GLU A 59 -2.48 11.65 -12.38
N ILE A 60 -1.39 10.88 -12.37
CA ILE A 60 -0.14 11.19 -11.65
C ILE A 60 1.05 11.08 -12.59
N THR A 61 2.19 11.63 -12.16
CA THR A 61 3.45 11.55 -12.93
C THR A 61 4.39 10.52 -12.31
N LEU A 62 5.24 9.91 -13.13
CA LEU A 62 6.31 9.04 -12.63
C LEU A 62 7.20 9.76 -11.60
N LYS A 63 7.50 11.05 -11.85
CA LYS A 63 8.27 11.88 -10.92
C LYS A 63 7.65 11.95 -9.51
N TRP A 64 6.32 12.03 -9.40
CA TRP A 64 5.65 12.03 -8.11
C TRP A 64 5.83 10.68 -7.38
N LEU A 65 5.76 9.56 -8.10
CA LEU A 65 6.07 8.25 -7.54
C LEU A 65 7.52 8.14 -7.08
N GLU A 66 8.47 8.63 -7.89
CA GLU A 66 9.90 8.58 -7.58
C GLU A 66 10.25 9.32 -6.28
N MET A 67 9.66 10.51 -6.08
CA MET A 67 9.92 11.36 -4.91
C MET A 67 9.68 10.65 -3.58
N ASN A 68 8.75 9.70 -3.54
CA ASN A 68 8.38 8.95 -2.33
C ASN A 68 8.46 7.42 -2.55
N SER A 69 9.29 6.97 -3.49
CA SER A 69 9.36 5.56 -3.93
C SER A 69 9.65 4.55 -2.82
N GLN A 70 10.28 4.96 -1.72
CA GLN A 70 10.55 4.11 -0.56
C GLN A 70 9.37 3.98 0.40
N LEU A 71 8.36 4.85 0.28
CA LEU A 71 7.19 4.89 1.16
C LEU A 71 5.94 4.27 0.52
N PHE A 72 6.01 3.90 -0.76
CA PHE A 72 4.86 3.36 -1.49
C PHE A 72 4.85 1.83 -1.57
N TRP A 73 3.67 1.28 -1.33
CA TRP A 73 3.26 -0.09 -1.60
C TRP A 73 2.29 -0.06 -2.77
N ILE A 74 2.77 -0.36 -3.98
CA ILE A 74 2.00 -0.12 -5.20
C ILE A 74 1.18 -1.37 -5.57
N HIS A 75 -0.13 -1.31 -5.37
CA HIS A 75 -1.07 -2.30 -5.91
C HIS A 75 -1.34 -1.98 -7.38
N CYS A 76 -0.73 -2.74 -8.28
CA CYS A 76 -1.00 -2.64 -9.71
C CYS A 76 -2.42 -3.16 -10.00
N LYS A 77 -3.25 -2.33 -10.61
CA LYS A 77 -4.67 -2.66 -10.89
C LYS A 77 -4.90 -3.30 -12.25
N ASN A 78 -3.93 -3.19 -13.14
CA ASN A 78 -3.93 -3.85 -14.43
C ASN A 78 -2.56 -4.43 -14.78
N PHE A 79 -2.54 -5.31 -15.77
CA PHE A 79 -1.32 -5.95 -16.25
C PHE A 79 -0.32 -4.91 -16.78
N GLU A 80 -0.81 -3.87 -17.44
CA GLU A 80 0.02 -2.81 -18.00
C GLU A 80 0.77 -2.06 -16.89
N ALA A 81 0.16 -1.80 -15.73
CA ALA A 81 0.86 -1.21 -14.58
C ALA A 81 1.95 -2.16 -14.05
N LEU A 82 1.63 -3.45 -13.88
CA LEU A 82 2.59 -4.44 -13.42
C LEU A 82 3.79 -4.55 -14.37
N ASN A 83 3.53 -4.62 -15.68
CA ASN A 83 4.56 -4.67 -16.71
C ASN A 83 5.37 -3.37 -16.79
N PHE A 84 4.73 -2.21 -16.63
CA PHE A 84 5.41 -0.92 -16.57
C PHE A 84 6.44 -0.91 -15.44
N PHE A 85 6.04 -1.17 -14.20
CA PHE A 85 6.97 -1.16 -13.07
C PHE A 85 8.05 -2.24 -13.15
N LYS A 86 7.75 -3.41 -13.75
CA LYS A 86 8.73 -4.49 -13.94
C LYS A 86 9.90 -4.11 -14.85
N ASN A 87 9.67 -3.20 -15.79
CA ASN A 87 10.65 -2.78 -16.80
C ASN A 87 11.31 -1.42 -16.48
N LEU A 88 10.98 -0.78 -15.37
CA LEU A 88 11.69 0.41 -14.91
C LEU A 88 13.02 0.02 -14.26
N ASP A 89 14.06 0.81 -14.53
CA ASP A 89 15.37 0.72 -13.85
C ASP A 89 15.35 1.33 -12.42
N ILE A 90 14.16 1.69 -11.93
CA ILE A 90 13.94 2.31 -10.62
C ILE A 90 13.31 1.28 -9.68
N SER A 91 13.85 1.18 -8.46
CA SER A 91 13.39 0.21 -7.46
C SER A 91 12.11 0.67 -6.76
N PHE A 92 10.97 0.27 -7.33
CA PHE A 92 9.64 0.39 -6.69
C PHE A 92 9.25 -0.90 -5.97
N ASN A 93 8.45 -0.77 -4.91
CA ASN A 93 7.76 -1.89 -4.30
C ASN A 93 6.34 -2.00 -4.86
N TYR A 94 6.10 -2.99 -5.71
CA TYR A 94 4.83 -3.17 -6.40
C TYR A 94 4.40 -4.63 -6.37
N PHE A 95 3.10 -4.86 -6.52
CA PHE A 95 2.51 -6.19 -6.53
C PHE A 95 1.17 -6.14 -7.25
N TRP A 96 0.70 -7.32 -7.64
CA TRP A 96 -0.67 -7.52 -8.10
C TRP A 96 -1.30 -8.61 -7.24
N HIS A 97 -2.55 -8.39 -6.86
CA HIS A 97 -3.42 -9.42 -6.29
C HIS A 97 -4.88 -9.01 -6.47
N GLN A 98 -5.79 -9.96 -6.28
CA GLN A 98 -7.21 -9.71 -6.14
C GLN A 98 -7.72 -10.32 -4.83
N ASN A 99 -8.15 -11.57 -4.88
CA ASN A 99 -8.63 -12.35 -3.73
C ASN A 99 -7.67 -13.49 -3.38
N ASP A 100 -6.40 -13.35 -3.77
CA ASP A 100 -5.33 -14.26 -3.42
C ASP A 100 -5.06 -14.17 -1.92
N ASP A 101 -4.97 -15.32 -1.23
CA ASP A 101 -4.60 -15.36 0.19
C ASP A 101 -3.25 -14.65 0.43
N PHE A 102 -2.33 -14.79 -0.52
CA PHE A 102 -0.99 -14.21 -0.48
C PHE A 102 -0.52 -13.79 -1.87
N THR A 103 0.26 -12.71 -1.93
CA THR A 103 1.09 -12.37 -3.09
C THR A 103 2.48 -11.93 -2.63
N LEU A 104 3.47 -12.05 -3.51
CA LEU A 104 4.80 -11.49 -3.26
C LEU A 104 4.90 -10.11 -3.89
N THR A 105 5.45 -9.16 -3.15
CA THR A 105 5.85 -7.88 -3.73
C THR A 105 7.17 -8.00 -4.48
N SER A 106 7.45 -7.04 -5.36
CA SER A 106 8.70 -6.95 -6.10
C SER A 106 9.95 -6.85 -5.21
N LYS A 107 9.79 -6.41 -3.95
CA LYS A 107 10.85 -6.39 -2.93
C LYS A 107 10.87 -7.65 -2.04
N GLY A 108 10.02 -8.64 -2.31
CA GLY A 108 10.04 -9.95 -1.65
C GLY A 108 9.23 -10.05 -0.36
N TYR A 109 8.40 -9.07 -0.03
CA TYR A 109 7.49 -9.14 1.12
C TYR A 109 6.25 -9.96 0.79
N ILE A 110 5.70 -10.68 1.78
CA ILE A 110 4.45 -11.45 1.61
C ILE A 110 3.28 -10.53 1.95
N TRP A 111 2.60 -10.01 0.94
CA TRP A 111 1.35 -9.28 1.13
C TRP A 111 0.23 -10.28 1.42
N THR A 112 -0.41 -10.12 2.57
CA THR A 112 -1.28 -11.14 3.18
C THR A 112 -2.70 -10.64 3.26
N TYR A 113 -3.63 -11.36 2.61
CA TYR A 113 -5.06 -11.08 2.66
C TYR A 113 -5.59 -11.14 4.10
N PRO A 114 -6.68 -10.43 4.44
CA PRO A 114 -7.23 -10.46 5.79
C PRO A 114 -7.51 -11.89 6.30
N GLU A 115 -7.30 -12.08 7.61
CA GLU A 115 -7.55 -13.33 8.35
C GLU A 115 -6.70 -14.55 7.95
N GLN A 116 -5.64 -14.35 7.17
CA GLN A 116 -4.72 -15.41 6.80
C GLN A 116 -3.56 -15.58 7.80
N LYS A 117 -2.78 -16.65 7.60
CA LYS A 117 -1.55 -16.89 8.39
C LYS A 117 -0.47 -15.90 7.99
N TYR A 118 0.33 -15.44 8.95
CA TYR A 118 1.43 -14.52 8.70
C TYR A 118 2.62 -14.83 9.61
N ASP A 119 3.79 -14.33 9.21
CA ASP A 119 5.04 -14.41 9.95
C ASP A 119 5.83 -13.10 9.72
N LYS A 120 7.02 -12.95 10.29
CA LYS A 120 7.89 -11.76 10.24
C LYS A 120 8.18 -11.17 8.86
N ASN A 121 7.89 -11.88 7.78
CA ASN A 121 8.09 -11.42 6.39
C ASN A 121 6.79 -10.87 5.76
N SER A 122 5.68 -10.88 6.50
CA SER A 122 4.35 -10.56 6.00
C SER A 122 3.96 -9.11 6.27
N VAL A 123 3.35 -8.48 5.27
CA VAL A 123 2.47 -7.33 5.49
C VAL A 123 1.04 -7.83 5.53
N ILE A 124 0.35 -7.60 6.65
CA ILE A 124 -1.05 -7.99 6.80
C ILE A 124 -1.98 -6.85 6.42
N VAL A 125 -3.11 -7.16 5.78
CA VAL A 125 -4.20 -6.21 5.57
C VAL A 125 -5.20 -6.32 6.72
N LYS A 126 -5.46 -5.21 7.41
CA LYS A 126 -6.40 -5.11 8.53
C LYS A 126 -7.47 -4.06 8.24
N LEU A 127 -8.68 -4.53 7.94
CA LEU A 127 -9.83 -3.68 7.57
C LEU A 127 -10.65 -3.19 8.77
N ASP A 128 -10.35 -3.68 9.98
CA ASP A 128 -10.90 -3.17 11.23
C ASP A 128 -9.81 -2.46 12.04
N ASN A 129 -10.19 -1.77 13.11
CA ASN A 129 -9.28 -1.05 13.98
C ASN A 129 -8.68 -1.91 15.11
N LYS A 130 -8.86 -3.23 15.09
CA LYS A 130 -8.35 -4.09 16.17
C LYS A 130 -6.89 -4.46 15.91
N PRO A 131 -5.99 -4.37 16.90
CA PRO A 131 -4.62 -4.81 16.72
C PRO A 131 -4.56 -6.31 16.42
N PRO A 132 -3.58 -6.77 15.62
CA PRO A 132 -3.37 -8.20 15.39
C PRO A 132 -2.99 -8.90 16.70
N ARG A 133 -3.37 -10.17 16.82
CA ARG A 133 -3.11 -10.97 18.04
C ARG A 133 -1.62 -11.19 18.32
N ASN A 134 -0.79 -11.18 17.28
CA ASN A 134 0.65 -11.29 17.39
C ASN A 134 1.31 -10.26 16.45
N LEU A 135 2.48 -9.75 16.85
CA LEU A 135 3.26 -8.77 16.09
C LEU A 135 4.46 -9.41 15.39
N ASN A 136 4.42 -10.72 15.16
CA ASN A 136 5.44 -11.42 14.38
C ASN A 136 5.14 -11.23 12.89
N LEU A 137 5.31 -10.00 12.43
CA LEU A 137 4.98 -9.51 11.09
C LEU A 137 5.95 -8.39 10.68
N TYR A 138 6.02 -8.08 9.39
CA TYR A 138 6.80 -6.97 8.87
C TYR A 138 6.04 -5.64 8.96
N GLY A 139 4.75 -5.64 8.58
CA GLY A 139 3.94 -4.43 8.57
C GLY A 139 2.43 -4.68 8.61
N ILE A 140 1.68 -3.62 8.92
CA ILE A 140 0.22 -3.60 9.00
C ILE A 140 -0.28 -2.55 8.01
N CYS A 141 -0.98 -3.00 6.96
CA CYS A 141 -1.74 -2.13 6.07
C CYS A 141 -3.18 -2.02 6.57
N THR A 142 -3.65 -0.81 6.87
CA THR A 142 -4.97 -0.62 7.48
C THR A 142 -5.62 0.70 7.06
N ASP A 143 -6.95 0.73 7.12
CA ASP A 143 -7.72 1.96 6.96
C ASP A 143 -7.61 2.88 8.19
N PHE A 144 -7.17 2.38 9.34
CA PHE A 144 -7.14 3.09 10.64
C PHE A 144 -5.70 3.29 11.14
N VAL A 145 -4.80 3.73 10.27
CA VAL A 145 -3.34 3.74 10.55
C VAL A 145 -2.97 4.59 11.77
N VAL A 146 -3.67 5.68 12.02
CA VAL A 146 -3.41 6.61 13.15
C VAL A 146 -3.79 5.99 14.50
N GLU A 147 -4.89 5.24 14.55
CA GLU A 147 -5.31 4.52 15.76
C GLU A 147 -4.37 3.33 15.98
N MET A 148 -4.14 2.54 14.94
CA MET A 148 -3.29 1.34 14.97
C MET A 148 -1.86 1.64 15.44
N SER A 149 -1.29 2.79 15.08
CA SER A 149 0.07 3.17 15.46
C SER A 149 0.20 3.73 16.88
N LYS A 150 -0.91 4.02 17.56
CA LYS A 150 -0.90 4.48 18.97
C LYS A 150 -1.05 3.34 19.95
N ASP A 151 -1.77 2.30 19.54
CA ASP A 151 -2.06 1.12 20.36
C ASP A 151 -0.90 0.12 20.41
N LEU A 152 0.10 0.28 19.53
CA LEU A 152 1.24 -0.63 19.32
C LEU A 152 2.58 0.11 19.39
#